data_AF-A0AA40R805-F1
#
_entry.id   AF-A0AA40R805-F1
#
_cell.length_a   1.000
_cell.length_b   1.000
_cell.length_c   1.000
_cell.angle_alpha   90.00
_cell.angle_beta   90.00
_cell.angle_gamma   90.00
#
_symmetry.space_group_name_H-M   'P 1'
#
loop_
_entity.id
_entity.type
_entity.pdbx_description
1 polymer ?
#
loop_
_entity_poly.entity_id
_entity_poly.type
_entity_poly.pdbx_seq_one_letter_code
_entity_poly.pdbx_strand_id
1 'polypeptide(L)'
;MSVQPAFVEPAARAPHDAPFAIDADVDPARRVRLAGSRREIGRRHGAALRDAIGRFLTDRIARLAPLVTHARLRELAPLVASHARVIERALPDLAEEVHGLAEGAGITLEDAYLLQLRRELTGFQRMPARGDCTTFARHANGQAVVAQTIDLNGDMAGELSVLEIAPDAGAQVALVSFTGLLGYLGINGHGVAIGLNLVLGGAWRPGIPGYLAIRHLLDTCASVDECVDTLRRLPRASSRALTIADARRVVTVETLPDDLVVIEGAEHAHANHFLHPAFAAGDALNPFARTSSLRRLDACRAGLARLPDDADAAACLALLGEPPIEVAPTGDVRRECTVASVAMFPARRALHVRGRPGVPPTPPTPPTSRH
;
A
#
# COMPACT_ATOMS: atom_id res chain seq x y z
N MET A 1 -8.38 -52.26 -34.62
CA MET A 1 -8.93 -50.93 -34.28
C MET A 1 -8.28 -50.50 -32.97
N SER A 2 -7.39 -49.51 -33.04
CA SER A 2 -6.66 -49.00 -31.88
C SER A 2 -7.55 -47.99 -31.15
N VAL A 3 -7.81 -48.20 -29.86
CA VAL A 3 -8.58 -47.29 -29.02
C VAL A 3 -7.64 -46.18 -28.56
N GLN A 4 -7.86 -44.95 -29.03
CA GLN A 4 -7.17 -43.78 -28.49
C GLN A 4 -7.67 -43.49 -27.06
N PRO A 5 -6.79 -43.17 -26.11
CA PRO A 5 -7.20 -42.76 -24.78
C PRO A 5 -7.85 -41.38 -24.83
N ALA A 6 -9.03 -41.26 -24.22
CA ALA A 6 -9.75 -40.00 -24.09
C ALA A 6 -8.91 -39.00 -23.30
N PHE A 7 -8.58 -37.88 -23.94
CA PHE A 7 -8.10 -36.69 -23.26
C PHE A 7 -9.22 -36.19 -22.36
N VAL A 8 -9.03 -36.30 -21.05
CA VAL A 8 -9.88 -35.62 -20.06
C VAL A 8 -9.48 -34.15 -20.12
N GLU A 9 -10.34 -33.29 -20.66
CA GLU A 9 -10.18 -31.84 -20.54
C GLU A 9 -10.10 -31.48 -19.05
N PRO A 10 -9.13 -30.63 -18.65
CA PRO A 10 -9.06 -30.18 -17.26
C PRO A 10 -10.36 -29.43 -16.92
N ALA A 11 -10.97 -29.80 -15.80
CA ALA A 11 -12.15 -29.13 -15.28
C ALA A 11 -11.93 -27.61 -15.27
N ALA A 12 -12.91 -26.86 -15.77
CA ALA A 12 -12.88 -25.40 -15.75
C ALA A 12 -12.57 -24.90 -14.32
N ARG A 13 -11.50 -24.13 -14.17
CA ARG A 13 -11.10 -23.53 -12.89
C ARG A 13 -12.26 -22.69 -12.34
N ALA A 14 -12.50 -22.80 -11.03
CA ALA A 14 -13.48 -21.95 -10.37
C ALA A 14 -13.10 -20.46 -10.58
N PRO A 15 -14.06 -19.52 -10.64
CA PRO A 15 -13.79 -18.11 -10.91
C PRO A 15 -12.74 -17.47 -9.96
N HIS A 16 -12.56 -18.04 -8.77
CA HIS A 16 -11.57 -17.60 -7.78
C HIS A 16 -10.11 -18.03 -8.09
N ASP A 17 -9.90 -18.96 -9.01
CA ASP A 17 -8.59 -19.49 -9.44
C ASP A 17 -8.05 -18.84 -10.73
N ALA A 18 -8.79 -17.89 -11.31
CA ALA A 18 -8.36 -17.15 -12.49
C ALA A 18 -7.17 -16.22 -12.14
N PRO A 19 -6.14 -16.12 -12.98
CA PRO A 19 -5.01 -15.23 -12.71
C PRO A 19 -5.47 -13.76 -12.67
N PHE A 20 -4.76 -12.92 -11.92
CA PHE A 20 -4.97 -11.47 -11.98
C PHE A 20 -4.49 -10.92 -13.31
N ALA A 21 -5.24 -9.97 -13.87
CA ALA A 21 -4.81 -9.18 -15.01
C ALA A 21 -3.94 -8.02 -14.52
N ILE A 22 -2.61 -8.17 -14.60
CA ILE A 22 -1.66 -7.17 -14.08
C ILE A 22 -0.90 -6.51 -15.23
N ASP A 23 -1.13 -5.22 -15.39
CA ASP A 23 -0.40 -4.32 -16.28
C ASP A 23 0.33 -3.29 -15.43
N ALA A 24 1.64 -3.46 -15.29
CA ALA A 24 2.44 -2.66 -14.37
C ALA A 24 3.72 -2.17 -15.03
N ASP A 25 3.80 -0.86 -15.21
CA ASP A 25 5.01 -0.15 -15.63
C ASP A 25 5.94 0.02 -14.43
N VAL A 26 6.60 -1.08 -14.08
CA VAL A 26 7.61 -1.19 -13.01
C VAL A 26 8.76 -2.06 -13.50
N ASP A 27 9.92 -1.98 -12.84
CA ASP A 27 11.04 -2.88 -13.12
C ASP A 27 10.57 -4.36 -13.10
N PRO A 28 10.77 -5.14 -14.18
CA PRO A 28 10.38 -6.54 -14.22
C PRO A 28 10.94 -7.37 -13.05
N ALA A 29 12.14 -7.06 -12.54
CA ALA A 29 12.73 -7.73 -11.38
C ALA A 29 11.95 -7.47 -10.07
N ARG A 30 11.09 -6.44 -10.06
CA ARG A 30 10.25 -6.07 -8.93
C ARG A 30 8.81 -6.58 -9.07
N ARG A 31 8.52 -7.38 -10.09
CA ARG A 31 7.28 -8.16 -10.22
C ARG A 31 7.51 -9.56 -9.68
N VAL A 32 6.97 -9.86 -8.50
CA VAL A 32 7.30 -11.08 -7.76
C VAL A 32 6.06 -11.93 -7.56
N ARG A 33 6.17 -13.23 -7.89
CA ARG A 33 5.14 -14.24 -7.61
C ARG A 33 5.52 -15.05 -6.39
N LEU A 34 4.61 -15.14 -5.43
CA LEU A 34 4.80 -15.75 -4.13
C LEU A 34 3.70 -16.77 -3.88
N ALA A 35 4.07 -17.96 -3.40
CA ALA A 35 3.11 -19.01 -3.11
C ALA A 35 3.62 -19.95 -2.03
N GLY A 36 2.70 -20.63 -1.35
CA GLY A 36 2.97 -21.60 -0.28
C GLY A 36 2.42 -21.14 1.07
N SER A 37 2.98 -21.71 2.13
CA SER A 37 2.70 -21.28 3.50
C SER A 37 3.17 -19.84 3.73
N ARG A 38 2.67 -19.19 4.79
CA ARG A 38 3.03 -17.80 5.12
C ARG A 38 4.54 -17.60 5.27
N ARG A 39 5.19 -18.53 5.97
CA ARG A 39 6.65 -18.54 6.13
C ARG A 39 7.39 -18.65 4.80
N GLU A 40 6.90 -19.49 3.89
CA GLU A 40 7.48 -19.67 2.55
C GLU A 40 7.26 -18.46 1.65
N ILE A 41 6.07 -17.86 1.67
CA ILE A 41 5.78 -16.59 0.98
C ILE A 41 6.79 -15.54 1.42
N GLY A 42 6.97 -15.36 2.73
CA GLY A 42 7.95 -14.45 3.29
C GLY A 42 9.36 -14.76 2.80
N ARG A 43 9.79 -16.01 2.88
CA ARG A 43 11.14 -16.43 2.46
C ARG A 43 11.39 -16.17 0.98
N ARG A 44 10.41 -16.44 0.12
CA ARG A 44 10.49 -16.16 -1.32
C ARG A 44 10.53 -14.67 -1.60
N HIS A 45 9.72 -13.88 -0.90
CA HIS A 45 9.74 -12.42 -1.01
C HIS A 45 11.10 -11.85 -0.63
N GLY A 46 11.61 -12.24 0.55
CA GLY A 46 12.90 -11.78 1.04
C GLY A 46 14.05 -12.20 0.13
N ALA A 47 14.02 -13.42 -0.40
CA ALA A 47 15.04 -13.91 -1.32
C ALA A 47 15.00 -13.19 -2.68
N ALA A 48 13.80 -12.99 -3.24
CA ALA A 48 13.62 -12.33 -4.53
C ALA A 48 14.09 -10.86 -4.50
N LEU A 49 13.90 -10.18 -3.37
CA LEU A 49 14.28 -8.78 -3.21
C LEU A 49 15.49 -8.60 -2.28
N ARG A 50 16.30 -9.64 -2.05
CA ARG A 50 17.41 -9.62 -1.07
C ARG A 50 18.30 -8.39 -1.21
N ASP A 51 18.82 -8.16 -2.41
CA ASP A 51 19.76 -7.06 -2.64
C ASP A 51 19.06 -5.70 -2.55
N ALA A 52 17.81 -5.61 -2.99
CA ALA A 52 17.02 -4.39 -2.86
C ALA A 52 16.70 -4.08 -1.40
N ILE A 53 16.33 -5.07 -0.59
CA ILE A 53 16.08 -4.95 0.85
C ILE A 53 17.38 -4.60 1.57
N GLY A 54 18.47 -5.30 1.26
CA GLY A 54 19.80 -5.01 1.79
C GLY A 54 20.21 -3.57 1.48
N ARG A 55 20.06 -3.11 0.23
CA ARG A 55 20.29 -1.71 -0.14
C ARG A 55 19.33 -0.78 0.57
N PHE A 56 18.04 -1.05 0.62
CA PHE A 56 17.06 -0.18 1.27
C PHE A 56 17.35 0.01 2.77
N LEU A 57 17.90 -1.01 3.44
CA LEU A 57 18.33 -0.97 4.84
C LEU A 57 19.76 -0.40 5.04
N THR A 58 20.68 -0.64 4.09
CA THR A 58 22.09 -0.21 4.16
C THR A 58 22.36 1.15 3.54
N ASP A 59 21.51 1.56 2.60
CA ASP A 59 21.43 2.89 2.02
C ASP A 59 20.92 3.83 3.09
N ARG A 60 21.85 4.13 3.98
CA ARG A 60 21.84 5.20 4.98
C ARG A 60 21.66 6.59 4.31
N ILE A 61 21.39 6.65 2.99
CA ILE A 61 21.08 7.81 2.14
C ILE A 61 19.70 7.67 1.40
N ALA A 62 18.95 6.57 1.48
CA ALA A 62 17.61 6.42 0.87
C ALA A 62 16.45 7.14 1.62
N ARG A 63 16.70 8.38 2.06
CA ARG A 63 15.71 9.37 2.54
C ARG A 63 14.95 9.02 3.84
N LEU A 64 15.47 8.08 4.64
CA LEU A 64 15.22 7.97 6.09
C LEU A 64 16.33 8.62 6.94
N ALA A 65 17.37 9.20 6.32
CA ALA A 65 18.50 9.80 7.04
C ALA A 65 18.13 10.94 8.03
N PRO A 66 17.12 11.79 7.79
CA PRO A 66 16.66 12.74 8.81
C PRO A 66 15.86 12.09 9.95
N LEU A 67 15.44 10.82 9.79
CA LEU A 67 14.58 10.09 10.70
C LEU A 67 15.31 9.11 11.61
N VAL A 68 16.38 8.49 11.13
CA VAL A 68 16.99 7.37 11.85
C VAL A 68 18.51 7.37 11.63
N THR A 69 19.20 8.10 12.50
CA THR A 69 20.61 7.83 12.78
C THR A 69 20.74 6.45 13.45
N HIS A 70 21.93 5.84 13.45
CA HIS A 70 22.21 4.60 14.20
C HIS A 70 21.83 4.67 15.69
N ALA A 71 21.82 5.87 16.26
CA ALA A 71 21.35 6.12 17.61
C ALA A 71 19.82 5.98 17.70
N ARG A 72 19.08 6.64 16.80
CA ARG A 72 17.61 6.54 16.75
C ARG A 72 17.09 5.15 16.43
N LEU A 73 17.76 4.35 15.60
CA LEU A 73 17.32 2.97 15.36
C LEU A 73 17.39 2.12 16.64
N ARG A 74 18.48 2.23 17.40
CA ARG A 74 18.59 1.60 18.72
C ARG A 74 17.55 2.12 19.71
N GLU A 75 17.21 3.40 19.66
CA GLU A 75 16.14 3.98 20.47
C GLU A 75 14.74 3.46 20.08
N LEU A 76 14.53 3.09 18.82
CA LEU A 76 13.25 2.59 18.32
C LEU A 76 13.06 1.09 18.57
N ALA A 77 14.12 0.32 18.85
CA ALA A 77 14.05 -1.12 19.09
C ALA A 77 12.95 -1.53 20.12
N PRO A 78 12.81 -0.86 21.28
CA PRO A 78 11.74 -1.19 22.24
C PRO A 78 10.32 -0.93 21.68
N LEU A 79 10.18 0.09 20.82
CA LEU A 79 8.92 0.42 20.16
C LEU A 79 8.60 -0.62 19.07
N VAL A 80 9.57 -0.97 18.23
CA VAL A 80 9.46 -2.06 17.23
C VAL A 80 9.04 -3.36 17.92
N ALA A 81 9.72 -3.74 18.99
CA ALA A 81 9.39 -4.94 19.76
C ALA A 81 7.98 -4.91 20.36
N SER A 82 7.47 -3.72 20.71
CA SER A 82 6.12 -3.57 21.25
C SER A 82 5.06 -3.73 20.17
N HIS A 83 5.29 -3.23 18.95
CA HIS A 83 4.44 -3.50 17.80
C HIS A 83 4.47 -4.97 17.39
N ALA A 84 5.67 -5.57 17.30
CA ALA A 84 5.85 -6.98 16.96
C ALA A 84 5.03 -7.89 17.88
N ARG A 85 5.09 -7.65 19.21
CA ARG A 85 4.27 -8.37 20.20
C ARG A 85 2.76 -8.29 19.99
N VAL A 86 2.25 -7.21 19.41
CA VAL A 86 0.82 -7.09 19.07
C VAL A 86 0.53 -7.79 17.75
N ILE A 87 1.41 -7.66 16.75
CA ILE A 87 1.30 -8.32 15.44
C ILE A 87 1.31 -9.84 15.60
N GLU A 88 2.27 -10.41 16.34
CA GLU A 88 2.37 -11.86 16.57
C GLU A 88 1.13 -12.44 17.26
N ARG A 89 0.47 -11.67 18.12
CA ARG A 89 -0.74 -12.10 18.81
C ARG A 89 -1.99 -11.98 17.96
N ALA A 90 -2.17 -10.85 17.29
CA ALA A 90 -3.40 -10.55 16.57
C ALA A 90 -3.40 -11.10 15.14
N LEU A 91 -2.23 -11.19 14.50
CA LEU A 91 -2.04 -11.58 13.11
C LEU A 91 -0.89 -12.62 12.97
N PRO A 92 -0.99 -13.80 13.61
CA PRO A 92 0.10 -14.78 13.64
C PRO A 92 0.55 -15.23 12.25
N ASP A 93 -0.38 -15.37 11.30
CA ASP A 93 -0.07 -15.73 9.91
C ASP A 93 0.83 -14.70 9.21
N LEU A 94 0.57 -13.40 9.43
CA LEU A 94 1.43 -12.35 8.87
C LEU A 94 2.74 -12.20 9.63
N ALA A 95 2.77 -12.53 10.92
CA ALA A 95 4.02 -12.61 11.67
C ALA A 95 4.92 -13.71 11.08
N GLU A 96 4.39 -14.90 10.78
CA GLU A 96 5.16 -15.95 10.08
C GLU A 96 5.70 -15.47 8.73
N GLU A 97 4.93 -14.67 7.99
CA GLU A 97 5.41 -14.08 6.73
C GLU A 97 6.54 -13.05 6.96
N VAL A 98 6.45 -12.20 7.99
CA VAL A 98 7.55 -11.27 8.38
C VAL A 98 8.79 -12.04 8.79
N HIS A 99 8.64 -13.11 9.57
CA HIS A 99 9.76 -13.96 9.91
C HIS A 99 10.37 -14.56 8.63
N GLY A 100 9.53 -15.05 7.71
CA GLY A 100 9.95 -15.60 6.42
C GLY A 100 10.75 -14.59 5.62
N LEU A 101 10.29 -13.34 5.57
CA LEU A 101 10.98 -12.23 4.93
C LEU A 101 12.40 -12.06 5.49
N ALA A 102 12.56 -12.13 6.82
CA ALA A 102 13.85 -12.04 7.49
C ALA A 102 14.81 -13.16 7.03
N GLU A 103 14.34 -14.41 7.03
CA GLU A 103 15.10 -15.56 6.54
C GLU A 103 15.49 -15.40 5.06
N GLY A 104 14.51 -15.04 4.24
CA GLY A 104 14.65 -14.89 2.80
C GLY A 104 15.66 -13.81 2.44
N ALA A 105 15.59 -12.66 3.09
CA ALA A 105 16.49 -11.53 2.83
C ALA A 105 17.83 -11.65 3.58
N GLY A 106 17.95 -12.53 4.58
CA GLY A 106 19.15 -12.63 5.42
C GLY A 106 19.36 -11.39 6.28
N ILE A 107 18.27 -10.83 6.81
CA ILE A 107 18.25 -9.65 7.69
C ILE A 107 17.79 -10.04 9.09
N THR A 108 17.93 -9.14 10.06
CA THR A 108 17.41 -9.39 11.40
C THR A 108 15.88 -9.38 11.40
N LEU A 109 15.26 -10.09 12.34
CA LEU A 109 13.81 -10.04 12.53
C LEU A 109 13.35 -8.61 12.89
N GLU A 110 14.18 -7.88 13.63
CA GLU A 110 13.93 -6.47 13.96
C GLU A 110 13.86 -5.60 12.69
N ASP A 111 14.79 -5.78 11.75
CA ASP A 111 14.76 -5.08 10.45
C ASP A 111 13.52 -5.46 9.63
N ALA A 112 13.11 -6.74 9.66
CA ALA A 112 11.92 -7.18 8.95
C ALA A 112 10.64 -6.51 9.51
N TYR A 113 10.52 -6.38 10.83
CA TYR A 113 9.43 -5.61 11.46
C TYR A 113 9.56 -4.11 11.21
N LEU A 114 10.78 -3.56 11.22
CA LEU A 114 11.05 -2.15 10.92
C LEU A 114 10.46 -1.77 9.56
N LEU A 115 10.63 -2.61 8.54
CA LEU A 115 10.07 -2.39 7.20
C LEU A 115 8.54 -2.25 7.23
N GLN A 116 7.85 -3.00 8.10
CA GLN A 116 6.38 -2.95 8.23
C GLN A 116 5.89 -1.74 9.03
N LEU A 117 6.74 -1.14 9.85
CA LEU A 117 6.39 -0.13 10.86
C LEU A 117 6.91 1.27 10.52
N ARG A 118 7.50 1.47 9.34
CA ARG A 118 8.17 2.72 8.96
C ARG A 118 7.34 3.96 9.28
N ARG A 119 6.04 3.97 8.99
CA ARG A 119 5.20 5.15 9.24
C ARG A 119 4.92 5.34 10.72
N GLU A 120 4.62 4.28 11.45
CA GLU A 120 4.33 4.29 12.88
C GLU A 120 5.52 4.81 13.69
N LEU A 121 6.75 4.40 13.33
CA LEU A 121 7.97 4.79 14.04
C LEU A 121 8.39 6.22 13.78
N THR A 122 8.08 6.77 12.60
CA THR A 122 8.33 8.19 12.34
C THR A 122 7.45 9.09 13.20
N GLY A 123 6.30 8.56 13.66
CA GLY A 123 5.25 9.29 14.34
C GLY A 123 4.72 10.43 13.46
N PHE A 124 3.50 10.91 13.72
CA PHE A 124 3.08 12.14 13.04
C PHE A 124 3.79 13.39 13.60
N GLN A 125 4.36 13.34 14.83
CA GLN A 125 4.88 14.50 15.55
C GLN A 125 6.39 14.79 15.41
N ARG A 126 7.16 14.00 14.65
CA ARG A 126 8.63 14.20 14.54
C ARG A 126 9.16 14.38 13.13
N MET A 127 8.25 14.37 12.16
CA MET A 127 8.52 14.81 10.81
C MET A 127 7.31 15.53 10.24
N PRO A 128 7.50 16.54 9.38
CA PRO A 128 6.42 16.98 8.52
C PRO A 128 6.07 15.79 7.63
N ALA A 129 5.03 15.05 7.98
CA ALA A 129 4.42 14.05 7.10
C ALA A 129 3.95 14.80 5.85
N ARG A 130 4.77 14.73 4.81
CA ARG A 130 4.51 15.18 3.44
C ARG A 130 4.32 13.90 2.62
N GLY A 131 3.09 13.39 2.59
CA GLY A 131 2.77 12.17 1.87
C GLY A 131 1.40 12.34 1.24
N ASP A 132 1.39 12.96 0.08
CA ASP A 132 0.21 13.56 -0.54
C ASP A 132 -0.63 12.64 -1.45
N CYS A 133 -0.97 11.41 -1.04
CA CYS A 133 -1.79 10.52 -1.90
C CYS A 133 -3.18 11.11 -2.20
N THR A 134 -3.68 10.90 -3.42
CA THR A 134 -5.05 11.21 -3.83
C THR A 134 -5.72 9.95 -4.35
N THR A 135 -6.91 9.64 -3.83
CA THR A 135 -7.67 8.45 -4.18
C THR A 135 -9.05 8.85 -4.67
N PHE A 136 -9.55 8.18 -5.69
CA PHE A 136 -10.98 8.14 -5.98
C PHE A 136 -11.48 6.70 -6.09
N ALA A 137 -12.76 6.52 -5.86
CA ALA A 137 -13.45 5.27 -6.14
C ALA A 137 -14.86 5.55 -6.64
N ARG A 138 -15.37 4.64 -7.45
CA ARG A 138 -16.75 4.68 -7.92
C ARG A 138 -17.30 3.27 -8.03
N HIS A 139 -18.55 3.12 -7.64
CA HIS A 139 -19.39 1.99 -8.03
C HIS A 139 -20.47 2.51 -8.98
N ALA A 140 -20.42 2.07 -10.23
CA ALA A 140 -21.39 2.43 -11.27
C ALA A 140 -21.59 1.24 -12.20
N ASN A 141 -22.82 1.05 -12.69
CA ASN A 141 -23.16 -0.01 -13.66
C ASN A 141 -22.70 -1.42 -13.24
N GLY A 142 -22.75 -1.73 -11.94
CA GLY A 142 -22.34 -3.02 -11.39
C GLY A 142 -20.82 -3.25 -11.36
N GLN A 143 -20.02 -2.21 -11.59
CA GLN A 143 -18.56 -2.26 -11.55
C GLN A 143 -18.02 -1.28 -10.53
N ALA A 144 -17.01 -1.71 -9.79
CA ALA A 144 -16.26 -0.84 -8.91
C ALA A 144 -14.86 -0.57 -9.46
N VAL A 145 -14.37 0.64 -9.23
CA VAL A 145 -12.98 1.03 -9.44
C VAL A 145 -12.44 1.74 -8.20
N VAL A 146 -11.19 1.46 -7.84
CA VAL A 146 -10.41 2.25 -6.88
C VAL A 146 -9.14 2.68 -7.57
N ALA A 147 -8.88 3.97 -7.64
CA ALA A 147 -7.72 4.53 -8.31
C ALA A 147 -7.02 5.55 -7.40
N GLN A 148 -5.69 5.50 -7.37
CA GLN A 148 -4.92 6.25 -6.38
C GLN A 148 -3.53 6.66 -6.90
N THR A 149 -3.10 7.89 -6.58
CA THR A 149 -1.68 8.29 -6.65
C THR A 149 -0.91 7.84 -5.41
N ILE A 150 0.36 7.50 -5.61
CA ILE A 150 1.30 7.18 -4.55
C ILE A 150 2.35 8.27 -4.50
N ASP A 151 2.21 9.15 -3.52
CA ASP A 151 3.02 10.36 -3.41
C ASP A 151 3.94 10.26 -2.21
N LEU A 152 5.24 10.30 -2.49
CA LEU A 152 6.26 9.95 -1.52
C LEU A 152 7.45 10.89 -1.62
N ASN A 153 7.89 11.39 -0.46
CA ASN A 153 9.25 11.93 -0.33
C ASN A 153 10.23 10.81 -0.65
N GLY A 154 11.43 11.20 -1.05
CA GLY A 154 12.43 10.19 -1.19
C GLY A 154 12.42 9.42 -2.52
N ASP A 155 11.70 9.90 -3.55
CA ASP A 155 11.81 9.34 -4.92
C ASP A 155 11.77 7.81 -4.89
N MET A 156 10.82 7.28 -4.12
CA MET A 156 10.68 5.86 -3.86
C MET A 156 10.17 5.09 -5.10
N ALA A 157 10.23 5.70 -6.28
CA ALA A 157 9.87 5.10 -7.56
C ALA A 157 10.67 3.82 -7.81
N GLY A 158 11.98 3.87 -7.53
CA GLY A 158 12.85 2.69 -7.62
C GLY A 158 12.61 1.62 -6.56
N GLU A 159 11.71 1.83 -5.59
CA GLU A 159 11.39 0.88 -4.51
C GLU A 159 10.02 0.23 -4.67
N LEU A 160 9.25 0.61 -5.69
CA LEU A 160 7.91 0.07 -5.95
C LEU A 160 7.98 -1.36 -6.48
N SER A 161 7.16 -2.25 -5.95
CA SER A 161 7.06 -3.64 -6.37
C SER A 161 5.61 -4.03 -6.61
N VAL A 162 5.39 -5.03 -7.47
CA VAL A 162 4.08 -5.66 -7.65
C VAL A 162 4.19 -7.12 -7.26
N LEU A 163 3.35 -7.53 -6.31
CA LEU A 163 3.34 -8.87 -5.73
C LEU A 163 2.07 -9.61 -6.16
N GLU A 164 2.23 -10.81 -6.68
CA GLU A 164 1.15 -11.79 -6.87
C GLU A 164 1.32 -12.88 -5.81
N ILE A 165 0.36 -13.02 -4.91
CA ILE A 165 0.47 -13.89 -3.73
C ILE A 165 -0.63 -14.94 -3.76
N ALA A 166 -0.25 -16.21 -3.69
CA ALA A 166 -1.15 -17.36 -3.64
C ALA A 166 -0.84 -18.21 -2.41
N PRO A 167 -1.42 -17.89 -1.24
CA PRO A 167 -1.19 -18.66 -0.02
C PRO A 167 -1.89 -20.03 -0.08
N ASP A 168 -1.37 -21.00 0.67
CA ASP A 168 -2.03 -22.31 0.84
C ASP A 168 -3.41 -22.18 1.49
N ALA A 169 -3.60 -21.13 2.31
CA ALA A 169 -4.85 -20.79 2.96
C ALA A 169 -5.13 -19.27 2.90
N GLY A 170 -6.36 -18.91 2.55
CA GLY A 170 -6.81 -17.54 2.36
C GLY A 170 -6.96 -17.14 0.89
N ALA A 171 -7.23 -15.87 0.64
CA ALA A 171 -7.43 -15.36 -0.72
C ALA A 171 -6.10 -15.21 -1.48
N GLN A 172 -6.16 -15.38 -2.81
CA GLN A 172 -5.11 -14.86 -3.69
C GLN A 172 -5.11 -13.32 -3.63
N VAL A 173 -3.95 -12.69 -3.74
CA VAL A 173 -3.81 -11.22 -3.67
C VAL A 173 -2.88 -10.71 -4.77
N ALA A 174 -3.27 -9.62 -5.43
CA ALA A 174 -2.38 -8.80 -6.25
C ALA A 174 -2.20 -7.43 -5.59
N LEU A 175 -0.95 -7.04 -5.35
CA LEU A 175 -0.62 -5.94 -4.47
C LEU A 175 0.49 -5.07 -5.07
N VAL A 176 0.31 -3.75 -5.04
CA VAL A 176 1.40 -2.79 -5.18
C VAL A 176 2.02 -2.62 -3.80
N SER A 177 3.34 -2.81 -3.68
CA SER A 177 4.10 -2.69 -2.44
C SER A 177 5.35 -1.84 -2.60
N PHE A 178 6.11 -1.72 -1.52
CA PHE A 178 7.47 -1.23 -1.51
C PHE A 178 8.43 -2.34 -1.06
N THR A 179 9.72 -2.17 -1.34
CA THR A 179 10.80 -3.09 -0.94
C THR A 179 10.63 -3.63 0.48
N GLY A 180 10.34 -4.93 0.58
CA GLY A 180 10.19 -5.68 1.83
C GLY A 180 8.93 -5.37 2.64
N LEU A 181 8.00 -4.57 2.13
CA LEU A 181 6.70 -4.31 2.76
C LEU A 181 5.69 -5.40 2.35
N LEU A 182 4.95 -5.96 3.31
CA LEU A 182 4.01 -7.06 3.02
C LEU A 182 2.64 -6.60 2.50
N GLY A 183 2.27 -5.34 2.72
CA GLY A 183 0.95 -4.81 2.37
C GLY A 183 0.95 -3.32 2.07
N TYR A 184 0.19 -2.91 1.06
CA TYR A 184 -0.04 -1.50 0.74
C TYR A 184 -1.35 -1.29 -0.04
N LEU A 185 -1.37 -1.24 -1.39
CA LEU A 185 -2.61 -1.14 -2.17
C LEU A 185 -2.86 -2.45 -2.92
N GLY A 186 -4.08 -2.95 -3.00
CA GLY A 186 -4.28 -4.19 -3.75
C GLY A 186 -5.70 -4.66 -3.92
N ILE A 187 -5.80 -5.79 -4.61
CA ILE A 187 -7.03 -6.54 -4.87
C ILE A 187 -6.87 -7.99 -4.41
N ASN A 188 -7.97 -8.60 -3.98
CA ASN A 188 -7.98 -10.02 -3.63
C ASN A 188 -8.86 -10.87 -4.54
N GLY A 189 -8.75 -12.19 -4.38
CA GLY A 189 -9.46 -13.16 -5.19
C GLY A 189 -10.97 -13.26 -4.95
N HIS A 190 -11.48 -12.58 -3.92
CA HIS A 190 -12.91 -12.47 -3.62
C HIS A 190 -13.55 -11.22 -4.22
N GLY A 191 -12.77 -10.36 -4.87
CA GLY A 191 -13.27 -9.13 -5.49
C GLY A 191 -13.33 -7.95 -4.51
N VAL A 192 -12.42 -7.88 -3.55
CA VAL A 192 -12.19 -6.69 -2.72
C VAL A 192 -10.99 -5.90 -3.28
N ALA A 193 -11.11 -4.58 -3.36
CA ALA A 193 -10.01 -3.66 -3.64
C ALA A 193 -9.83 -2.65 -2.50
N ILE A 194 -8.58 -2.32 -2.17
CA ILE A 194 -8.26 -1.42 -1.04
C ILE A 194 -7.21 -0.38 -1.46
N GLY A 195 -7.60 0.89 -1.37
CA GLY A 195 -6.76 2.08 -1.40
C GLY A 195 -6.43 2.60 0.02
N LEU A 196 -5.42 3.47 0.13
CA LEU A 196 -4.90 3.97 1.41
C LEU A 196 -4.46 5.42 1.31
N ASN A 197 -5.02 6.27 2.16
CA ASN A 197 -4.50 7.60 2.41
C ASN A 197 -4.03 7.76 3.86
N LEU A 198 -2.96 8.53 4.03
CA LEU A 198 -2.51 8.95 5.35
C LEU A 198 -3.32 10.17 5.80
N VAL A 199 -4.03 10.01 6.91
CA VAL A 199 -4.69 11.08 7.69
C VAL A 199 -4.10 11.08 9.09
N LEU A 200 -4.02 12.24 9.73
CA LEU A 200 -3.29 12.41 10.99
C LEU A 200 -4.25 12.79 12.10
N GLY A 201 -4.47 11.89 13.06
CA GLY A 201 -5.29 12.17 14.24
C GLY A 201 -5.19 11.06 15.28
N GLY A 202 -5.75 11.31 16.46
CA GLY A 202 -5.74 10.37 17.59
C GLY A 202 -4.34 10.13 18.18
N ALA A 203 -4.26 9.21 19.14
CA ALA A 203 -3.02 8.86 19.82
C ALA A 203 -2.44 7.55 19.28
N TRP A 204 -1.46 7.66 18.37
CA TRP A 204 -0.79 6.49 17.81
C TRP A 204 -0.03 5.70 18.89
N ARG A 205 -0.05 4.37 18.79
CA ARG A 205 0.48 3.45 19.81
C ARG A 205 0.91 2.11 19.21
N PRO A 206 1.63 1.27 19.96
CA PRO A 206 1.87 -0.12 19.56
C PRO A 206 0.58 -0.84 19.15
N GLY A 207 0.58 -1.42 17.96
CA GLY A 207 -0.59 -2.02 17.32
C GLY A 207 -0.30 -2.50 15.90
N ILE A 208 -1.36 -2.86 15.18
CA ILE A 208 -1.29 -3.26 13.77
C ILE A 208 -1.12 -2.01 12.88
N PRO A 209 -0.02 -1.89 12.13
CA PRO A 209 0.18 -0.79 11.20
C PRO A 209 -0.80 -0.91 10.03
N GLY A 210 -1.18 0.23 9.43
CA GLY A 210 -2.15 0.25 8.32
C GLY A 210 -1.77 -0.69 7.15
N TYR A 211 -0.48 -0.87 6.89
CA TYR A 211 0.04 -1.79 5.88
C TYR A 211 -0.34 -3.25 6.14
N LEU A 212 -0.15 -3.73 7.37
CA LEU A 212 -0.53 -5.10 7.74
C LEU A 212 -2.03 -5.24 7.93
N ALA A 213 -2.73 -4.19 8.34
CA ALA A 213 -4.19 -4.19 8.36
C ALA A 213 -4.74 -4.44 6.96
N ILE A 214 -4.29 -3.68 5.95
CA ILE A 214 -4.73 -3.86 4.55
C ILE A 214 -4.38 -5.27 4.06
N ARG A 215 -3.16 -5.75 4.32
CA ARG A 215 -2.79 -7.10 3.91
C ARG A 215 -3.71 -8.15 4.53
N HIS A 216 -4.00 -8.04 5.83
CA HIS A 216 -4.91 -8.96 6.51
C HIS A 216 -6.32 -8.92 5.93
N LEU A 217 -6.84 -7.73 5.61
CA LEU A 217 -8.15 -7.60 4.95
C LEU A 217 -8.16 -8.27 3.58
N LEU A 218 -7.13 -8.03 2.75
CA LEU A 218 -7.01 -8.66 1.44
C LEU A 218 -6.89 -10.19 1.55
N ASP A 219 -6.21 -10.70 2.57
CA ASP A 219 -6.04 -12.15 2.77
C ASP A 219 -7.34 -12.86 3.23
N THR A 220 -8.24 -12.15 3.92
CA THR A 220 -9.31 -12.80 4.72
C THR A 220 -10.74 -12.37 4.40
N CYS A 221 -10.96 -11.18 3.84
CA CYS A 221 -12.29 -10.62 3.65
C CYS A 221 -12.81 -10.84 2.21
N ALA A 222 -14.12 -11.06 2.08
CA ALA A 222 -14.81 -11.21 0.81
C ALA A 222 -15.79 -10.06 0.48
N SER A 223 -15.94 -9.09 1.39
CA SER A 223 -16.82 -7.94 1.18
C SER A 223 -16.38 -6.70 1.97
N VAL A 224 -16.93 -5.54 1.59
CA VAL A 224 -16.77 -4.27 2.32
C VAL A 224 -17.22 -4.42 3.77
N ASP A 225 -18.33 -5.12 4.02
CA ASP A 225 -18.87 -5.33 5.37
C ASP A 225 -17.88 -6.10 6.26
N GLU A 226 -17.34 -7.21 5.75
CA GLU A 226 -16.32 -7.99 6.45
C GLU A 226 -15.05 -7.18 6.70
N CYS A 227 -14.65 -6.33 5.75
CA CYS A 227 -13.50 -5.45 5.94
C CYS A 227 -13.72 -4.45 7.08
N VAL A 228 -14.87 -3.78 7.11
CA VAL A 228 -15.23 -2.82 8.16
C VAL A 228 -15.29 -3.52 9.52
N ASP A 229 -15.95 -4.67 9.60
CA ASP A 229 -16.07 -5.42 10.84
C ASP A 229 -14.73 -5.95 11.35
N THR A 230 -13.86 -6.39 10.45
CA THR A 230 -12.49 -6.79 10.80
C THR A 230 -11.69 -5.61 11.30
N LEU A 231 -11.76 -4.46 10.62
CA LEU A 231 -11.10 -3.22 11.06
C LEU A 231 -11.52 -2.83 12.47
N ARG A 232 -12.82 -2.90 12.80
CA ARG A 232 -13.33 -2.58 14.15
C ARG A 232 -12.66 -3.39 15.24
N ARG A 233 -12.35 -4.67 14.97
CA ARG A 233 -11.76 -5.61 15.95
C ARG A 233 -10.23 -5.52 16.04
N LEU A 234 -9.55 -5.01 15.01
CA LEU A 234 -8.09 -4.95 15.01
C LEU A 234 -7.57 -3.89 16.01
N PRO A 235 -6.50 -4.20 16.79
CA PRO A 235 -5.82 -3.22 17.61
C PRO A 235 -4.95 -2.31 16.72
N ARG A 236 -5.59 -1.35 16.04
CA ARG A 236 -4.94 -0.46 15.06
C ARG A 236 -3.90 0.45 15.74
N ALA A 237 -2.73 0.58 15.12
CA ALA A 237 -1.63 1.40 15.64
C ALA A 237 -1.84 2.91 15.41
N SER A 238 -2.45 3.26 14.29
CA SER A 238 -2.37 4.60 13.72
C SER A 238 -3.63 4.95 12.93
N SER A 239 -3.78 6.24 12.59
CA SER A 239 -4.90 6.74 11.80
C SER A 239 -4.68 6.54 10.30
N ARG A 240 -5.72 6.15 9.56
CA ARG A 240 -5.73 5.99 8.09
C ARG A 240 -7.12 6.23 7.51
N ALA A 241 -7.18 6.63 6.25
CA ALA A 241 -8.40 6.55 5.46
C ALA A 241 -8.23 5.42 4.43
N LEU A 242 -9.09 4.41 4.50
CA LEU A 242 -9.07 3.26 3.60
C LEU A 242 -10.24 3.38 2.63
N THR A 243 -9.97 3.43 1.34
CA THR A 243 -11.03 3.37 0.33
C THR A 243 -11.20 1.92 -0.09
N ILE A 244 -12.36 1.33 0.20
CA ILE A 244 -12.61 -0.10 0.06
C ILE A 244 -13.75 -0.29 -0.93
N ALA A 245 -13.58 -1.22 -1.86
CA ALA A 245 -14.57 -1.56 -2.87
C ALA A 245 -14.81 -3.06 -2.92
N ASP A 246 -16.06 -3.46 -3.17
CA ASP A 246 -16.44 -4.80 -3.58
C ASP A 246 -17.41 -4.76 -4.78
N ALA A 247 -18.02 -5.89 -5.13
CA ALA A 247 -18.98 -5.98 -6.23
C ALA A 247 -20.26 -5.14 -6.00
N ARG A 248 -20.58 -4.80 -4.75
CA ARG A 248 -21.84 -4.13 -4.39
C ARG A 248 -21.67 -2.64 -4.18
N ARG A 249 -20.54 -2.19 -3.63
CA ARG A 249 -20.35 -0.80 -3.23
C ARG A 249 -18.89 -0.39 -3.07
N VAL A 250 -18.71 0.91 -2.89
CA VAL A 250 -17.47 1.57 -2.47
C VAL A 250 -17.71 2.34 -1.17
N VAL A 251 -16.74 2.38 -0.28
CA VAL A 251 -16.78 3.17 0.96
C VAL A 251 -15.40 3.78 1.24
N THR A 252 -15.38 4.87 2.00
CA THR A 252 -14.16 5.32 2.68
C THR A 252 -14.30 5.10 4.18
N VAL A 253 -13.36 4.36 4.77
CA VAL A 253 -13.28 4.12 6.21
C VAL A 253 -12.17 4.98 6.78
N GLU A 254 -12.53 6.02 7.52
CA GLU A 254 -11.56 6.78 8.30
C GLU A 254 -11.38 6.10 9.66
N THR A 255 -10.14 5.92 10.06
CA THR A 255 -9.76 5.17 11.26
C THR A 255 -8.87 6.01 12.14
N LEU A 256 -9.11 5.89 13.44
CA LEU A 256 -8.20 6.21 14.53
C LEU A 256 -7.82 4.90 15.24
N PRO A 257 -6.83 4.90 16.15
CA PRO A 257 -6.50 3.71 16.94
C PRO A 257 -7.69 3.17 17.75
N ASP A 258 -8.55 4.03 18.27
CA ASP A 258 -9.68 3.68 19.15
C ASP A 258 -11.05 3.69 18.46
N ASP A 259 -11.15 4.32 17.29
CA ASP A 259 -12.44 4.58 16.66
C ASP A 259 -12.36 4.47 15.13
N LEU A 260 -13.50 4.33 14.48
CA LEU A 260 -13.62 4.41 13.03
C LEU A 260 -15.01 4.87 12.59
N VAL A 261 -15.05 5.55 11.45
CA VAL A 261 -16.27 5.98 10.79
C VAL A 261 -16.27 5.50 9.35
N VAL A 262 -17.47 5.21 8.83
CA VAL A 262 -17.67 4.77 7.45
C VAL A 262 -18.41 5.88 6.71
N ILE A 263 -17.80 6.36 5.64
CA ILE A 263 -18.40 7.28 4.69
C ILE A 263 -18.99 6.42 3.57
N GLU A 264 -20.30 6.52 3.41
CA GLU A 264 -21.08 5.80 2.39
C GLU A 264 -21.29 6.69 1.16
N GLY A 265 -21.46 6.07 -0.01
CA GLY A 265 -21.71 6.77 -1.27
C GLY A 265 -21.34 5.93 -2.49
N ALA A 266 -21.87 6.27 -3.66
CA ALA A 266 -21.51 5.60 -4.92
C ALA A 266 -20.18 6.10 -5.49
N GLU A 267 -19.74 7.30 -5.08
CA GLU A 267 -18.48 7.92 -5.48
C GLU A 267 -17.74 8.44 -4.26
N HIS A 268 -16.42 8.24 -4.24
CA HIS A 268 -15.53 8.73 -3.18
C HIS A 268 -14.32 9.41 -3.81
N ALA A 269 -13.88 10.49 -3.18
CA ALA A 269 -12.59 11.10 -3.44
C ALA A 269 -11.98 11.48 -2.09
N HIS A 270 -10.70 11.16 -1.90
CA HIS A 270 -10.01 11.39 -0.64
C HIS A 270 -8.56 11.81 -0.88
N ALA A 271 -8.11 12.80 -0.13
CA ALA A 271 -6.72 13.24 -0.11
C ALA A 271 -6.09 12.84 1.24
N ASN A 272 -5.60 13.77 2.06
CA ASN A 272 -4.87 13.47 3.29
C ASN A 272 -5.42 14.14 4.56
N HIS A 273 -6.65 14.63 4.51
CA HIS A 273 -7.36 15.22 5.65
C HIS A 273 -8.63 14.41 5.93
N PHE A 274 -9.10 14.43 7.17
CA PHE A 274 -10.38 13.79 7.51
C PHE A 274 -11.53 14.59 6.88
N LEU A 275 -12.44 13.86 6.24
CA LEU A 275 -13.69 14.35 5.65
C LEU A 275 -14.86 14.18 6.61
N HIS A 276 -14.88 13.12 7.41
CA HIS A 276 -16.01 12.89 8.31
C HIS A 276 -15.99 13.92 9.46
N PRO A 277 -17.11 14.61 9.75
CA PRO A 277 -17.15 15.67 10.76
C PRO A 277 -16.66 15.24 12.15
N ALA A 278 -16.89 13.97 12.52
CA ALA A 278 -16.45 13.43 13.81
C ALA A 278 -14.92 13.45 13.99
N PHE A 279 -14.14 13.33 12.92
CA PHE A 279 -12.67 13.30 12.97
C PHE A 279 -12.02 14.59 12.45
N ALA A 280 -12.72 15.36 11.61
CA ALA A 280 -12.21 16.61 11.04
C ALA A 280 -11.72 17.63 12.08
N ALA A 281 -12.34 17.70 13.26
CA ALA A 281 -11.94 18.59 14.34
C ALA A 281 -10.61 18.18 15.01
N GLY A 282 -10.28 16.89 14.99
CA GLY A 282 -9.04 16.32 15.55
C GLY A 282 -7.93 16.12 14.52
N ASP A 283 -8.11 16.64 13.31
CA ASP A 283 -7.15 16.53 12.23
C ASP A 283 -5.88 17.33 12.55
N ALA A 284 -4.76 16.62 12.62
CA ALA A 284 -3.45 17.15 12.96
C ALA A 284 -2.58 17.44 11.72
N LEU A 285 -3.17 17.44 10.52
CA LEU A 285 -2.47 17.83 9.30
C LEU A 285 -2.10 19.33 9.34
N ASN A 286 -0.83 19.62 9.08
CA ASN A 286 -0.34 21.01 9.10
C ASN A 286 -1.03 21.87 8.01
N PRO A 287 -1.16 23.20 8.20
CA PRO A 287 -1.93 24.06 7.29
C PRO A 287 -1.49 24.05 5.82
N PHE A 288 -0.18 23.92 5.55
CA PHE A 288 0.34 23.87 4.18
C PHE A 288 -0.07 22.57 3.48
N ALA A 289 0.13 21.43 4.15
CA ALA A 289 -0.29 20.13 3.64
C ALA A 289 -1.82 20.06 3.52
N ARG A 290 -2.57 20.67 4.46
CA ARG A 290 -4.03 20.78 4.38
C ARG A 290 -4.49 21.55 3.14
N THR A 291 -3.82 22.65 2.81
CA THR A 291 -4.11 23.43 1.60
C THR A 291 -3.87 22.61 0.33
N SER A 292 -2.74 21.88 0.24
CA SER A 292 -2.45 20.96 -0.87
C SER A 292 -3.52 19.88 -0.98
N SER A 293 -3.83 19.23 0.13
CA SER A 293 -4.81 18.16 0.27
C SER A 293 -6.22 18.59 -0.17
N LEU A 294 -6.67 19.78 0.20
CA LEU A 294 -7.95 20.35 -0.26
C LEU A 294 -7.97 20.58 -1.77
N ARG A 295 -6.92 21.19 -2.33
CA ARG A 295 -6.83 21.45 -3.79
C ARG A 295 -6.86 20.16 -4.61
N ARG A 296 -6.13 19.13 -4.15
CA ARG A 296 -6.13 17.80 -4.79
C ARG A 296 -7.49 17.14 -4.70
N LEU A 297 -8.14 17.21 -3.54
CA LEU A 297 -9.49 16.69 -3.36
C LEU A 297 -10.50 17.38 -4.31
N ASP A 298 -10.48 18.70 -4.40
CA ASP A 298 -11.39 19.46 -5.26
C ASP A 298 -11.16 19.13 -6.74
N ALA A 299 -9.90 19.07 -7.18
CA ALA A 299 -9.56 18.67 -8.55
C ALA A 299 -9.97 17.23 -8.85
N CYS A 300 -9.76 16.31 -7.90
CA CYS A 300 -10.14 14.91 -8.03
C CYS A 300 -11.66 14.75 -8.14
N ARG A 301 -12.44 15.47 -7.33
CA ARG A 301 -13.92 15.49 -7.43
C ARG A 301 -14.38 16.05 -8.78
N ALA A 302 -13.81 17.17 -9.21
CA ALA A 302 -14.15 17.78 -10.50
C ALA A 302 -13.78 16.87 -11.69
N GLY A 303 -12.68 16.14 -11.58
CA GLY A 303 -12.27 15.15 -12.58
C GLY A 303 -13.14 13.90 -12.58
N LEU A 304 -13.49 13.36 -11.41
CA LEU A 304 -14.37 12.21 -11.27
C LEU A 304 -15.76 12.48 -11.87
N ALA A 305 -16.31 13.68 -11.64
CA ALA A 305 -17.58 14.11 -12.23
C ALA A 305 -17.57 14.18 -13.77
N ARG A 306 -16.39 14.29 -14.40
CA ARG A 306 -16.21 14.27 -15.86
C ARG A 306 -15.85 12.89 -16.39
N LEU A 307 -15.43 11.97 -15.52
CA LEU A 307 -14.95 10.65 -15.90
C LEU A 307 -16.14 9.73 -16.20
N PRO A 308 -16.26 9.15 -17.40
CA PRO A 308 -17.38 8.25 -17.74
C PRO A 308 -17.48 7.05 -16.80
N ASP A 309 -18.69 6.57 -16.52
CA ASP A 309 -18.91 5.44 -15.60
C ASP A 309 -18.18 4.16 -16.01
N ASP A 310 -18.01 3.95 -17.32
CA ASP A 310 -17.33 2.82 -17.94
C ASP A 310 -15.85 3.10 -18.26
N ALA A 311 -15.28 4.16 -17.66
CA ALA A 311 -13.88 4.53 -17.85
C ALA A 311 -12.93 3.35 -17.59
N ASP A 312 -12.05 3.11 -18.56
CA ASP A 312 -11.03 2.08 -18.45
C ASP A 312 -9.85 2.53 -17.58
N ALA A 313 -8.86 1.63 -17.45
CA ALA A 313 -7.65 1.91 -16.69
C ALA A 313 -6.88 3.12 -17.23
N ALA A 314 -6.85 3.32 -18.55
CA ALA A 314 -6.10 4.41 -19.16
C ALA A 314 -6.73 5.77 -18.82
N ALA A 315 -8.06 5.87 -18.87
CA ALA A 315 -8.81 7.06 -18.47
C ALA A 315 -8.66 7.35 -16.97
N CYS A 316 -8.75 6.32 -16.11
CA CYS A 316 -8.54 6.48 -14.67
C CYS A 316 -7.13 6.99 -14.35
N LEU A 317 -6.10 6.39 -14.96
CA LEU A 317 -4.71 6.81 -14.76
C LEU A 317 -4.40 8.16 -15.43
N ALA A 318 -5.12 8.55 -16.49
CA ALA A 318 -4.99 9.88 -17.08
C ALA A 318 -5.53 10.96 -16.14
N LEU A 319 -6.69 10.74 -15.51
CA LEU A 319 -7.23 11.63 -14.48
C LEU A 319 -6.25 11.80 -13.31
N LEU A 320 -5.65 10.70 -12.83
CA LEU A 320 -4.64 10.78 -11.76
C LEU A 320 -3.37 11.56 -12.17
N GLY A 321 -3.10 11.68 -13.47
CA GLY A 321 -2.02 12.48 -14.04
C GLY A 321 -2.32 13.97 -14.19
N GLU A 322 -3.54 14.42 -13.88
CA GLU A 322 -3.89 15.85 -13.97
C GLU A 322 -3.34 16.63 -12.77
N PRO A 323 -2.68 17.79 -12.94
CA PRO A 323 -2.35 18.65 -11.80
C PRO A 323 -3.62 19.27 -11.20
N PRO A 324 -3.70 19.45 -9.87
CA PRO A 324 -2.68 19.17 -8.86
C PRO A 324 -2.70 17.73 -8.31
N ILE A 325 -3.52 16.81 -8.87
CA ILE A 325 -3.63 15.42 -8.39
C ILE A 325 -2.26 14.72 -8.50
N GLU A 326 -1.63 14.82 -9.67
CA GLU A 326 -0.23 14.43 -9.84
C GLU A 326 0.70 15.50 -9.28
N VAL A 327 1.57 15.08 -8.36
CA VAL A 327 2.60 15.95 -7.78
C VAL A 327 3.89 15.74 -8.55
N ALA A 328 4.22 16.68 -9.43
CA ALA A 328 5.42 16.62 -10.27
C ALA A 328 6.72 16.65 -9.42
N PRO A 329 7.77 15.89 -9.82
CA PRO A 329 9.06 15.94 -9.14
C PRO A 329 9.71 17.32 -9.28
N THR A 330 10.13 17.90 -8.16
CA THR A 330 10.81 19.21 -8.17
C THR A 330 12.33 19.10 -8.25
N GLY A 331 12.88 17.88 -8.32
CA GLY A 331 14.32 17.60 -8.17
C GLY A 331 14.84 17.68 -6.73
N ASP A 332 14.06 18.19 -5.77
CA ASP A 332 14.40 18.16 -4.35
C ASP A 332 13.88 16.86 -3.73
N VAL A 333 14.80 15.96 -3.39
CA VAL A 333 14.54 14.64 -2.81
C VAL A 333 13.74 14.65 -1.51
N ARG A 334 13.69 15.80 -0.83
CA ARG A 334 12.95 16.02 0.43
C ARG A 334 11.49 16.41 0.19
N ARG A 335 11.16 16.85 -1.03
CA ARG A 335 9.77 17.12 -1.42
C ARG A 335 9.14 15.85 -1.94
N GLU A 336 7.83 15.75 -1.73
CA GLU A 336 7.05 14.65 -2.28
C GLU A 336 6.87 14.82 -3.78
N CYS A 337 6.70 13.68 -4.44
CA CYS A 337 6.25 13.60 -5.80
C CYS A 337 5.50 12.29 -6.00
N THR A 338 4.65 12.24 -7.01
CA THR A 338 4.01 11.01 -7.46
C THR A 338 5.07 10.06 -7.99
N VAL A 339 5.17 8.89 -7.35
CA VAL A 339 6.07 7.82 -7.77
C VAL A 339 5.34 6.75 -8.57
N ALA A 340 4.02 6.65 -8.41
CA ALA A 340 3.16 5.80 -9.23
C ALA A 340 1.70 6.23 -9.12
N SER A 341 0.91 5.85 -10.12
CA SER A 341 -0.55 5.85 -10.08
C SER A 341 -1.08 4.44 -10.29
N VAL A 342 -2.14 4.08 -9.60
CA VAL A 342 -2.72 2.73 -9.59
C VAL A 342 -4.21 2.80 -9.91
N ALA A 343 -4.71 1.88 -10.72
CA ALA A 343 -6.14 1.66 -10.93
C ALA A 343 -6.49 0.18 -10.72
N MET A 344 -7.47 -0.09 -9.88
CA MET A 344 -7.87 -1.41 -9.43
C MET A 344 -9.34 -1.67 -9.80
N PHE A 345 -9.60 -2.77 -10.49
CA PHE A 345 -10.93 -3.22 -10.87
C PHE A 345 -11.20 -4.60 -10.24
N PRO A 346 -11.76 -4.66 -9.02
CA PRO A 346 -11.89 -5.91 -8.28
C PRO A 346 -12.71 -6.98 -9.03
N ALA A 347 -13.83 -6.61 -9.64
CA ALA A 347 -14.67 -7.54 -10.40
C ALA A 347 -13.96 -8.14 -11.63
N ARG A 348 -12.99 -7.41 -12.19
CA ARG A 348 -12.17 -7.84 -13.34
C ARG A 348 -10.87 -8.51 -12.90
N ARG A 349 -10.59 -8.59 -11.59
CA ARG A 349 -9.30 -9.03 -11.03
C ARG A 349 -8.12 -8.29 -11.69
N ALA A 350 -8.29 -7.00 -11.96
CA ALA A 350 -7.32 -6.23 -12.73
C ALA A 350 -6.62 -5.15 -11.88
N LEU A 351 -5.30 -5.09 -11.99
CA LEU A 351 -4.43 -4.14 -11.32
C LEU A 351 -3.55 -3.46 -12.37
N HIS A 352 -3.71 -2.15 -12.52
CA HIS A 352 -2.95 -1.33 -13.45
C HIS A 352 -2.06 -0.37 -12.67
N VAL A 353 -0.77 -0.33 -13.00
CA VAL A 353 0.23 0.53 -12.33
C VAL A 353 1.00 1.31 -13.37
N ARG A 354 0.99 2.65 -13.26
CA ARG A 354 1.87 3.54 -14.00
C ARG A 354 2.94 4.05 -13.03
N GLY A 355 4.11 3.41 -13.03
CA GLY A 355 5.25 3.84 -12.22
C GLY A 355 6.03 4.97 -12.89
N ARG A 356 6.61 5.87 -12.08
CA ARG A 356 7.66 6.77 -12.57
C ARG A 356 8.96 5.97 -12.69
N PRO A 357 9.79 6.19 -13.72
CA PRO A 357 11.12 5.60 -13.75
C PRO A 357 11.93 6.02 -12.51
N GLY A 358 12.59 5.07 -11.87
CA GLY A 358 13.53 5.37 -10.78
C GLY A 358 14.71 6.20 -11.30
N VAL A 359 15.22 7.13 -10.48
CA VAL A 359 16.48 7.80 -10.77
C VAL A 359 17.62 6.84 -10.42
N PRO A 360 18.56 6.55 -11.33
CA PRO A 360 19.71 5.70 -11.01
C PRO A 360 20.54 6.36 -9.89
N PRO A 361 21.14 5.57 -8.97
CA PRO A 361 21.94 6.13 -7.90
C PRO A 361 23.10 6.94 -8.48
N THR A 362 23.24 8.19 -8.03
CA THR A 362 24.37 9.03 -8.40
C THR A 362 25.66 8.36 -7.88
N PRO A 363 26.69 8.16 -8.72
CA PRO A 363 27.95 7.59 -8.24
C PRO A 363 28.54 8.46 -7.11
N PRO A 364 29.20 7.87 -6.12
CA PRO A 364 29.78 8.62 -5.01
C PRO A 364 30.76 9.65 -5.55
N THR A 365 30.57 10.92 -5.17
CA THR A 365 31.50 11.99 -5.48
C THR A 365 32.85 11.65 -4.85
N PRO A 366 33.95 11.57 -5.62
CA PRO A 366 35.26 11.30 -5.03
C PRO A 366 35.58 12.40 -4.01
N PRO A 367 36.27 12.06 -2.90
CA PRO A 367 36.64 13.06 -1.90
C PRO A 367 37.45 14.15 -2.60
N THR A 368 36.98 15.39 -2.51
CA THR A 368 37.73 16.56 -2.95
C THR A 368 39.04 16.58 -2.19
N SER A 369 40.13 16.23 -2.87
CA SER A 369 41.49 16.48 -2.41
C SER A 369 41.64 17.98 -2.25
N ARG A 370 41.59 18.46 -1.00
CA ARG A 370 42.10 19.80 -0.69
C ARG A 370 43.62 19.72 -0.83
N HIS A 371 44.14 20.37 -1.87
CA HIS A 371 45.54 20.77 -1.93
C HIS A 371 45.71 22.10 -1.21
#